data_AF-A0AAD5UJ36-F1
#
_entry.id   AF-A0AAD5UJ36-F1
#
_cell.length_a   1.000
_cell.length_b   1.000
_cell.length_c   1.000
_cell.angle_alpha   90.00
_cell.angle_beta   90.00
_cell.angle_gamma   90.00
#
_symmetry.space_group_name_H-M   'P 1'
#
loop_
_entity.id
_entity.type
_entity.pdbx_description
1 polymer ?
#
loop_
_entity_poly.entity_id
_entity_poly.type
_entity_poly.pdbx_seq_one_letter_code
_entity_poly.pdbx_strand_id
1 'polypeptide(L)'
;MINIPILGRLNLSDYVRIVLAFTILIFEPILRIVFAILPLRWVVDNFVKRISGLFGPSQEEHVNGKTKTVEAVFSQLNSTEEFVNFWGFPFQTHYVTTKDGYILALHRIPFSRAENLKNKNNIGRKRSHLSFDDAQPNRPVVILWHGFLMCSEVWVSSPNSLESLALTLADAGYDVWLGNTRGNKYSCKHRKYKPNEEKFWDFSMDQLAMFDLPDSVDYILNFTGAPSLTYIGFSQGTAQGFSSLSINPSLNKKINLFIALAPATKPKGLENQTIHSLVNASPEVIYLLFGRKALLSSVIFWQSILTPWTFSWAIDISMWGLFGWESKFMNSKHIIYRHLYSYTAVKCVVHWFQIMQNETFQMYNDSPAVMPGMQKQGYKVPTYPTSQIQTPIAIFHGGKDTLPDIRYILKNINEPVFCLNVQEYEHLQFLWGEGQEKVVFPAILGLLSEYSEVWQEASGDSSVDDTVVARTVPWITNEQIDYLYTLGQKSTRDKVSNEIINTGSKVSVELALKYGYVNPDDYELSDSKTQPTKSSLKKKKLK
;
A
#
# COMPACT_ATOMS: atom_id res chain seq x y z
N MET A 1 -4.26 -30.57 41.72
CA MET A 1 -4.78 -30.56 40.33
C MET A 1 -4.13 -29.41 39.60
N ILE A 2 -3.39 -29.72 38.53
CA ILE A 2 -2.72 -28.74 37.67
C ILE A 2 -3.81 -27.94 36.95
N ASN A 3 -3.91 -26.65 37.24
CA ASN A 3 -4.84 -25.75 36.58
C ASN A 3 -4.25 -25.37 35.21
N ILE A 4 -4.69 -26.08 34.18
CA ILE A 4 -4.35 -25.77 32.79
C ILE A 4 -5.16 -24.51 32.39
N PRO A 5 -4.53 -23.37 32.01
CA PRO A 5 -5.18 -22.06 31.94
C PRO A 5 -6.25 -21.89 30.85
N ILE A 6 -6.42 -22.89 30.00
CA ILE A 6 -7.23 -22.78 28.78
C ILE A 6 -8.68 -23.22 29.04
N LEU A 7 -8.93 -24.12 30.01
CA LEU A 7 -10.14 -24.96 30.09
C LEU A 7 -11.48 -24.27 30.44
N GLY A 8 -11.54 -22.94 30.55
CA GLY A 8 -12.75 -22.25 31.05
C GLY A 8 -13.44 -21.26 30.11
N ARG A 9 -12.91 -20.96 28.92
CA ARG A 9 -13.28 -19.71 28.21
C ARG A 9 -13.67 -19.83 26.74
N LEU A 10 -13.74 -21.05 26.22
CA LEU A 10 -13.95 -21.32 24.81
C LEU A 10 -15.12 -22.28 24.67
N ASN A 11 -16.00 -22.06 23.69
CA ASN A 11 -17.01 -23.07 23.37
C ASN A 11 -16.30 -24.31 22.83
N LEU A 12 -16.94 -25.49 22.92
CA LEU A 12 -16.36 -26.74 22.39
C LEU A 12 -15.92 -26.59 20.91
N SER A 13 -16.67 -25.79 20.14
CA SER A 13 -16.32 -25.42 18.76
C SER A 13 -14.98 -24.69 18.65
N ASP A 14 -14.65 -23.83 19.60
CA ASP A 14 -13.44 -23.02 19.57
C ASP A 14 -12.23 -23.85 19.97
N TYR A 15 -12.38 -24.80 20.91
CA TYR A 15 -11.34 -25.80 21.18
C TYR A 15 -11.07 -26.68 19.97
N VAL A 16 -12.11 -27.16 19.29
CA VAL A 16 -11.95 -27.97 18.06
C VAL A 16 -11.21 -27.15 17.01
N ARG A 17 -11.55 -25.88 16.82
CA ARG A 17 -10.88 -24.98 15.86
C ARG A 17 -9.44 -24.68 16.25
N ILE A 18 -9.14 -24.48 17.53
CA ILE A 18 -7.77 -24.29 18.03
C ILE A 18 -6.94 -25.55 17.81
N VAL A 19 -7.47 -26.72 18.17
CA VAL A 19 -6.80 -28.00 17.92
C VAL A 19 -6.55 -28.17 16.42
N LEU A 20 -7.50 -27.82 15.56
CA LEU A 20 -7.34 -27.88 14.11
C LEU A 20 -6.25 -26.91 13.61
N ALA A 21 -6.21 -25.67 14.12
CA ALA A 21 -5.20 -24.67 13.78
C ALA A 21 -3.78 -25.11 14.21
N PHE A 22 -3.64 -25.60 15.44
CA PHE A 22 -2.38 -26.16 15.93
C PHE A 22 -1.98 -27.43 15.17
N THR A 23 -2.94 -28.26 14.78
CA THR A 23 -2.70 -29.44 13.94
C THR A 23 -2.13 -29.00 12.59
N ILE A 24 -2.76 -28.02 11.92
CA ILE A 24 -2.25 -27.47 10.65
C ILE A 24 -0.82 -26.93 10.82
N LEU A 25 -0.52 -26.23 11.91
CA LEU A 25 0.82 -25.69 12.18
C LEU A 25 1.88 -26.77 12.47
N ILE A 26 1.50 -27.86 13.14
CA ILE A 26 2.39 -29.01 13.37
C ILE A 26 2.66 -29.77 12.06
N PHE A 27 1.64 -29.86 11.20
CA PHE A 27 1.77 -30.49 9.90
C PHE A 27 2.45 -29.59 8.86
N GLU A 28 2.49 -28.27 9.03
CA GLU A 28 3.08 -27.34 8.05
C GLU A 28 4.56 -27.64 7.73
N PRO A 29 5.46 -27.89 8.71
CA PRO A 29 6.84 -28.26 8.42
C PRO A 29 6.97 -29.62 7.72
N ILE A 30 6.10 -30.58 8.09
CA ILE A 30 6.06 -31.90 7.46
C ILE A 30 5.60 -31.78 6.02
N LEU A 31 4.54 -30.99 5.78
CA LEU A 31 4.07 -30.64 4.46
C LEU A 31 5.18 -29.96 3.68
N ARG A 32 5.93 -28.99 4.21
CA ARG A 32 7.06 -28.38 3.47
C ARG A 32 8.11 -29.39 3.04
N ILE A 33 8.48 -30.34 3.89
CA ILE A 33 9.44 -31.39 3.56
C ILE A 33 8.88 -32.30 2.48
N VAL A 34 7.62 -32.72 2.62
CA VAL A 34 6.91 -33.54 1.62
C VAL A 34 6.79 -32.77 0.29
N PHE A 35 6.47 -31.48 0.33
CA PHE A 35 6.30 -30.62 -0.83
C PHE A 35 7.64 -30.29 -1.52
N ALA A 36 8.74 -30.24 -0.78
CA ALA A 36 10.08 -30.01 -1.32
C ALA A 36 10.67 -31.25 -2.04
N ILE A 37 10.22 -32.46 -1.66
CA ILE A 37 10.76 -33.73 -2.19
C ILE A 37 9.92 -34.25 -3.36
N LEU A 38 8.62 -33.98 -3.38
CA LEU A 38 7.72 -34.45 -4.44
C LEU A 38 7.78 -33.54 -5.69
N PRO A 39 7.64 -34.08 -6.92
CA PRO A 39 7.62 -33.31 -8.17
C PRO A 39 6.26 -32.59 -8.33
N LEU A 40 5.94 -31.72 -7.38
CA LEU A 40 4.60 -31.18 -7.19
C LEU A 40 4.19 -30.14 -8.18
N ARG A 41 5.11 -29.50 -8.90
CA ARG A 41 4.71 -28.60 -9.96
C ARG A 41 3.79 -29.33 -10.94
N TRP A 42 4.15 -30.56 -11.34
CA TRP A 42 3.30 -31.40 -12.18
C TRP A 42 2.00 -31.88 -11.51
N VAL A 43 2.04 -32.25 -10.23
CA VAL A 43 0.84 -32.74 -9.49
C VAL A 43 -0.15 -31.60 -9.24
N VAL A 44 0.34 -30.44 -8.79
CA VAL A 44 -0.44 -29.21 -8.58
C VAL A 44 -0.97 -28.72 -9.92
N ASP A 45 -0.16 -28.66 -10.98
CA ASP A 45 -0.62 -28.26 -12.31
C ASP A 45 -1.75 -29.18 -12.82
N ASN A 46 -1.65 -30.50 -12.59
CA ASN A 46 -2.69 -31.45 -12.98
C ASN A 46 -3.94 -31.41 -12.08
N PHE A 47 -3.78 -31.22 -10.78
CA PHE A 47 -4.89 -31.06 -9.84
C PHE A 47 -5.65 -29.76 -10.10
N VAL A 48 -4.91 -28.68 -10.36
CA VAL A 48 -5.45 -27.36 -10.73
C VAL A 48 -6.15 -27.42 -12.07
N LYS A 49 -5.57 -28.05 -13.12
CA LYS A 49 -6.28 -28.28 -14.40
C LYS A 49 -7.60 -29.05 -14.21
N ARG A 50 -7.63 -30.01 -13.29
CA ARG A 50 -8.85 -30.76 -12.95
C ARG A 50 -9.90 -29.92 -12.22
N ILE A 51 -9.49 -29.02 -11.33
CA ILE A 51 -10.41 -28.14 -10.58
C ILE A 51 -10.85 -26.92 -11.41
N SER A 52 -9.96 -26.33 -12.20
CA SER A 52 -10.28 -25.21 -13.10
C SER A 52 -11.26 -25.64 -14.21
N GLY A 53 -11.21 -26.91 -14.64
CA GLY A 53 -12.20 -27.49 -15.54
C GLY A 53 -13.59 -27.70 -14.94
N LEU A 54 -13.74 -27.59 -13.61
CA LEU A 54 -15.03 -27.71 -12.91
C LEU A 54 -15.68 -26.35 -12.59
N PHE A 55 -14.91 -25.25 -12.52
CA PHE A 55 -15.42 -23.95 -12.04
C PHE A 55 -14.86 -22.69 -12.75
N GLY A 56 -14.06 -22.80 -13.81
CA GLY A 56 -13.52 -21.65 -14.55
C GLY A 56 -14.02 -21.56 -16.00
N PRO A 57 -14.17 -20.35 -16.59
CA PRO A 57 -14.42 -20.23 -18.01
C PRO A 57 -13.22 -20.79 -18.79
N SER A 58 -13.52 -21.61 -19.80
CA SER A 58 -12.53 -22.24 -20.69
C SER A 58 -11.71 -21.18 -21.42
N GLN A 59 -10.40 -21.14 -21.17
CA GLN A 59 -9.45 -20.43 -22.02
C GLN A 59 -8.55 -21.45 -22.71
N GLU A 60 -8.97 -21.88 -23.91
CA GLU A 60 -8.05 -22.32 -24.94
C GLU A 60 -7.56 -21.08 -25.69
N GLU A 61 -6.36 -20.61 -25.39
CA GLU A 61 -5.65 -19.69 -26.29
C GLU A 61 -4.51 -20.44 -26.98
N HIS A 62 -4.75 -20.76 -28.25
CA HIS A 62 -3.71 -21.07 -29.22
C HIS A 62 -2.83 -19.83 -29.42
N VAL A 63 -1.71 -19.72 -28.69
CA VAL A 63 -0.69 -18.71 -28.96
C VAL A 63 0.18 -19.16 -30.13
N ASN A 64 -0.18 -18.68 -31.33
CA ASN A 64 0.64 -18.82 -32.53
C ASN A 64 1.61 -17.63 -32.61
N GLY A 65 2.92 -17.91 -32.58
CA GLY A 65 3.99 -17.10 -33.19
C GLY A 65 4.19 -15.61 -32.81
N LYS A 66 5.22 -15.36 -31.99
CA LYS A 66 6.10 -14.16 -31.97
C LYS A 66 5.45 -12.78 -31.70
N THR A 67 5.13 -12.50 -30.43
CA THR A 67 5.54 -11.31 -29.65
C THR A 67 5.23 -11.65 -28.18
N LYS A 68 6.21 -11.65 -27.25
CA LYS A 68 5.86 -11.80 -25.83
C LYS A 68 5.09 -10.55 -25.41
N THR A 69 3.88 -10.69 -24.88
CA THR A 69 3.10 -9.57 -24.36
C THR A 69 3.87 -8.85 -23.25
N VAL A 70 3.61 -7.55 -23.04
CA VAL A 70 4.24 -6.76 -21.97
C VAL A 70 4.13 -7.51 -20.63
N GLU A 71 2.95 -8.03 -20.31
CA GLU A 71 2.70 -8.84 -19.12
C GLU A 71 3.58 -10.11 -19.02
N ALA A 72 3.84 -10.80 -20.14
CA ALA A 72 4.68 -11.99 -20.14
C ALA A 72 6.15 -11.70 -19.83
N VAL A 73 6.66 -10.53 -20.23
CA VAL A 73 8.01 -10.08 -19.84
C VAL A 73 7.99 -9.55 -18.41
N PHE A 74 6.99 -8.74 -18.09
CA PHE A 74 6.84 -8.07 -16.80
C PHE A 74 6.71 -9.06 -15.63
N SER A 75 6.01 -10.18 -15.85
CA SER A 75 5.85 -11.25 -14.85
C SER A 75 7.14 -11.99 -14.46
N GLN A 76 8.23 -11.77 -15.18
CA GLN A 76 9.55 -12.37 -14.89
C GLN A 76 10.44 -11.46 -14.05
N LEU A 77 10.07 -10.18 -13.88
CA LEU A 77 10.84 -9.21 -13.12
C LEU A 77 10.68 -9.48 -11.62
N ASN A 78 11.78 -9.35 -10.87
CA ASN A 78 11.83 -9.74 -9.45
C ASN A 78 12.42 -8.67 -8.54
N SER A 79 12.71 -7.48 -9.05
CA SER A 79 13.26 -6.39 -8.24
C SER A 79 12.67 -5.04 -8.61
N THR A 80 12.70 -4.09 -7.66
CA THR A 80 12.26 -2.70 -7.89
C THR A 80 13.07 -2.08 -9.03
N GLU A 81 14.38 -2.36 -9.07
CA GLU A 81 15.27 -1.92 -10.15
C GLU A 81 14.81 -2.42 -11.53
N GLU A 82 14.52 -3.72 -11.65
CA GLU A 82 14.05 -4.32 -12.89
C GLU A 82 12.75 -3.69 -13.38
N PHE A 83 11.79 -3.45 -12.49
CA PHE A 83 10.52 -2.78 -12.84
C PHE A 83 10.73 -1.35 -13.34
N VAL A 84 11.54 -0.55 -12.64
CA VAL A 84 11.82 0.84 -13.01
C VAL A 84 12.58 0.91 -14.33
N ASN A 85 13.61 0.07 -14.49
CA ASN A 85 14.41 0.00 -15.72
C ASN A 85 13.60 -0.50 -16.92
N PHE A 86 12.67 -1.44 -16.71
CA PHE A 86 11.78 -1.94 -17.77
C PHE A 86 10.98 -0.81 -18.42
N TRP A 87 10.51 0.16 -17.62
CA TRP A 87 9.80 1.35 -18.09
C TRP A 87 10.72 2.49 -18.57
N GLY A 88 12.04 2.28 -18.57
CA GLY A 88 13.01 3.23 -19.08
C GLY A 88 13.35 4.38 -18.13
N PHE A 89 12.96 4.29 -16.85
CA PHE A 89 13.31 5.28 -15.83
C PHE A 89 14.72 5.03 -15.27
N PRO A 90 15.41 6.06 -14.76
CA PRO A 90 16.65 5.90 -14.02
C PRO A 90 16.38 5.29 -12.63
N PHE A 91 17.34 4.53 -12.11
CA PHE A 91 17.23 3.89 -10.80
C PHE A 91 18.52 4.03 -10.00
N GLN A 92 18.40 4.31 -8.70
CA GLN A 92 19.51 4.34 -7.75
C GLN A 92 19.12 3.62 -6.45
N THR A 93 20.09 2.97 -5.82
CA THR A 93 19.95 2.36 -4.50
C THR A 93 20.84 3.07 -3.50
N HIS A 94 20.27 3.45 -2.36
CA HIS A 94 20.96 4.14 -1.27
C HIS A 94 20.83 3.33 0.01
N TYR A 95 21.95 3.16 0.73
CA TYR A 95 21.97 2.44 2.00
C TYR A 95 21.99 3.42 3.17
N VAL A 96 20.94 3.38 3.99
CA VAL A 96 20.79 4.21 5.19
C VAL A 96 21.01 3.34 6.41
N THR A 97 21.90 3.76 7.31
CA THR A 97 22.10 3.08 8.59
C THR A 97 21.28 3.78 9.66
N THR A 98 20.32 3.08 10.24
CA THR A 98 19.53 3.60 11.37
C THR A 98 20.39 3.74 12.62
N LYS A 99 19.97 4.60 13.55
CA LYS A 99 20.67 4.83 14.83
C LYS A 99 20.85 3.56 15.66
N ASP A 100 19.91 2.63 15.55
CA ASP A 100 19.98 1.33 16.23
C ASP A 100 20.68 0.23 15.42
N GLY A 101 21.13 0.53 14.19
CA GLY A 101 22.10 -0.28 13.46
C GLY A 101 21.55 -1.16 12.34
N TYR A 102 20.27 -1.01 11.96
CA TYR A 102 19.74 -1.60 10.72
C TYR A 102 20.28 -0.87 9.49
N ILE A 103 20.42 -1.59 8.39
CA ILE A 103 20.81 -1.03 7.10
C ILE A 103 19.59 -1.14 6.18
N LEU A 104 18.98 0.00 5.89
CA LEU A 104 17.82 0.13 5.01
C LEU A 104 18.29 0.42 3.59
N ALA A 105 17.70 -0.25 2.61
CA ALA A 105 17.92 0.04 1.19
C ALA A 105 16.77 0.89 0.67
N LEU A 106 17.02 2.19 0.49
CA LEU A 106 16.11 3.11 -0.15
C LEU A 106 16.34 3.07 -1.67
N HIS A 107 15.27 3.11 -2.44
CA HIS A 107 15.34 3.18 -3.90
C HIS A 107 14.94 4.57 -4.38
N ARG A 108 15.53 5.05 -5.47
CA ARG A 108 15.28 6.40 -5.99
C ARG A 108 15.08 6.37 -7.51
N ILE A 109 14.09 7.13 -7.96
CA ILE A 109 13.80 7.44 -9.36
C ILE A 109 14.00 8.95 -9.52
N PRO A 110 15.21 9.39 -9.88
CA PRO A 110 15.59 10.81 -9.78
C PRO A 110 14.93 11.73 -10.81
N PHE A 111 14.49 11.21 -11.96
CA PHE A 111 13.88 12.01 -13.03
C PHE A 111 13.06 11.14 -14.01
N SER A 112 12.34 11.81 -14.90
CA SER A 112 11.43 11.18 -15.87
C SER A 112 12.14 10.27 -16.88
N ARG A 113 11.39 9.34 -17.48
CA ARG A 113 11.91 8.50 -18.58
C ARG A 113 12.32 9.33 -19.81
N ALA A 114 11.60 10.40 -20.10
CA ALA A 114 11.89 11.26 -21.25
C ALA A 114 13.25 11.95 -21.11
N GLU A 115 13.58 12.39 -19.89
CA GLU A 115 14.89 12.97 -19.58
C GLU A 115 16.00 11.93 -19.60
N ASN A 116 15.74 10.72 -19.10
CA ASN A 116 16.70 9.61 -19.17
C ASN A 116 17.06 9.26 -20.62
N LEU A 117 16.08 9.24 -21.52
CA LEU A 117 16.32 9.01 -22.95
C LEU A 117 17.15 10.13 -23.59
N LYS A 118 16.86 11.40 -23.26
CA LYS A 118 17.66 12.55 -23.72
C LYS A 118 19.11 12.45 -23.22
N ASN A 119 19.31 12.09 -21.95
CA ASN A 119 20.64 11.94 -21.36
C ASN A 119 21.42 10.83 -22.06
N LYS A 120 20.81 9.66 -22.29
CA LYS A 120 21.45 8.55 -23.03
C LYS A 120 21.86 8.93 -24.45
N ASN A 121 21.01 9.66 -25.17
CA ASN A 121 21.30 10.10 -26.54
C ASN A 121 22.40 11.17 -26.62
N ASN A 122 22.60 11.96 -25.55
CA ASN A 122 23.62 13.00 -25.48
C ASN A 122 25.02 12.47 -25.11
N ILE A 123 25.16 11.23 -24.64
CA ILE A 123 26.46 10.60 -24.32
C ILE A 123 27.38 10.50 -25.56
N GLY A 124 26.82 10.54 -26.77
CA GLY A 124 27.59 10.59 -28.03
C GLY A 124 28.25 11.93 -28.37
N ARG A 125 27.95 13.02 -27.65
CA ARG A 125 28.58 14.34 -27.82
C ARG A 125 29.34 14.70 -26.55
N LYS A 126 30.68 14.58 -26.60
CA LYS A 126 31.67 14.96 -25.56
C LYS A 126 31.12 15.88 -24.45
N ARG A 127 30.54 15.27 -23.41
CA ARG A 127 30.48 15.80 -22.04
C ARG A 127 31.04 14.70 -21.15
N SER A 128 32.36 14.76 -20.95
CA SER A 128 33.01 14.08 -19.84
C SER A 128 32.45 14.68 -18.54
N HIS A 129 31.86 13.82 -17.69
CA HIS A 129 31.39 14.12 -16.32
C HIS A 129 30.00 14.73 -16.11
N LEU A 130 28.93 14.17 -16.72
CA LEU A 130 27.62 14.23 -16.06
C LEU A 130 27.46 12.93 -15.26
N SER A 131 27.92 12.95 -14.01
CA SER A 131 27.69 11.85 -13.07
C SER A 131 26.19 11.73 -12.80
N PHE A 132 25.71 10.50 -12.58
CA PHE A 132 24.40 10.24 -11.98
C PHE A 132 24.20 10.93 -10.61
N ASP A 133 25.28 11.50 -10.06
CA ASP A 133 25.37 12.29 -8.83
C ASP A 133 25.07 13.79 -9.01
N ASP A 134 24.86 14.28 -10.24
CA ASP A 134 24.42 15.67 -10.45
C ASP A 134 22.94 15.77 -10.05
N ALA A 135 22.71 15.96 -8.75
CA ALA A 135 21.49 16.51 -8.21
C ALA A 135 21.08 17.67 -9.11
N GLN A 136 20.02 17.49 -9.92
CA GLN A 136 19.40 18.60 -10.60
C GLN A 136 18.89 19.51 -9.48
N PRO A 137 19.47 20.71 -9.28
CA PRO A 137 19.05 21.57 -8.19
C PRO A 137 17.58 21.93 -8.45
N ASN A 138 16.72 21.73 -7.43
CA ASN A 138 15.33 22.21 -7.35
C ASN A 138 14.18 21.24 -7.74
N ARG A 139 14.37 19.92 -7.75
CA ARG A 139 13.20 19.00 -7.78
C ARG A 139 12.60 18.84 -6.38
N PRO A 140 11.26 18.97 -6.21
CA PRO A 140 10.65 18.61 -4.95
C PRO A 140 10.80 17.10 -4.72
N VAL A 141 11.13 16.78 -3.48
CA VAL A 141 11.42 15.41 -3.06
C VAL A 141 10.15 14.80 -2.49
N VAL A 142 9.81 13.59 -2.95
CA VAL A 142 8.68 12.80 -2.46
C VAL A 142 9.17 11.43 -2.04
N ILE A 143 8.80 10.97 -0.85
CA ILE A 143 9.06 9.60 -0.41
C ILE A 143 7.74 8.81 -0.33
N LEU A 144 7.72 7.64 -0.96
CA LEU A 144 6.62 6.68 -0.91
C LEU A 144 6.95 5.55 0.06
N TRP A 145 6.07 5.29 1.02
CA TRP A 145 6.30 4.32 2.09
C TRP A 145 5.23 3.23 2.11
N HIS A 146 5.66 1.98 1.93
CA HIS A 146 4.78 0.84 1.74
C HIS A 146 4.03 0.43 3.01
N GLY A 147 3.07 -0.49 2.83
CA GLY A 147 2.23 -1.02 3.90
C GLY A 147 2.83 -2.20 4.67
N PHE A 148 1.96 -2.87 5.41
CA PHE A 148 2.31 -4.03 6.24
C PHE A 148 2.71 -5.21 5.35
N LEU A 149 3.79 -5.93 5.71
CA LEU A 149 4.32 -7.05 4.92
C LEU A 149 4.68 -6.68 3.48
N MET A 150 5.05 -5.44 3.18
CA MET A 150 5.37 -5.01 1.82
C MET A 150 6.83 -4.56 1.68
N CYS A 151 7.20 -4.19 0.46
CA CYS A 151 8.45 -3.52 0.14
C CYS A 151 8.22 -2.52 -1.01
N SER A 152 9.27 -1.81 -1.42
CA SER A 152 9.19 -0.77 -2.47
C SER A 152 8.62 -1.24 -3.81
N GLU A 153 8.62 -2.54 -4.10
CA GLU A 153 8.09 -3.10 -5.36
C GLU A 153 6.63 -2.74 -5.60
N VAL A 154 5.82 -2.62 -4.54
CA VAL A 154 4.37 -2.37 -4.67
C VAL A 154 4.04 -1.09 -5.43
N TRP A 155 4.95 -0.11 -5.42
CA TRP A 155 4.78 1.16 -6.10
C TRP A 155 5.03 1.09 -7.61
N VAL A 156 5.69 0.04 -8.11
CA VAL A 156 6.17 -0.06 -9.50
C VAL A 156 5.84 -1.41 -10.16
N SER A 157 5.19 -2.33 -9.44
CA SER A 157 4.90 -3.68 -9.91
C SER A 157 3.65 -3.80 -10.79
N SER A 158 2.96 -2.71 -11.15
CA SER A 158 1.86 -2.80 -12.12
C SER A 158 2.42 -2.96 -13.55
N PRO A 159 1.91 -3.92 -14.35
CA PRO A 159 2.28 -4.04 -15.76
C PRO A 159 1.73 -2.90 -16.63
N ASN A 160 0.93 -1.99 -16.06
CA ASN A 160 0.55 -0.73 -16.66
C ASN A 160 1.27 0.42 -15.94
N SER A 161 2.22 1.07 -16.62
CA SER A 161 2.97 2.19 -16.03
C SER A 161 2.09 3.36 -15.54
N LEU A 162 0.89 3.53 -16.13
CA LEU A 162 -0.05 4.58 -15.74
C LEU A 162 -0.66 4.34 -14.36
N GLU A 163 -0.67 3.09 -13.89
CA GLU A 163 -1.15 2.70 -12.57
C GLU A 163 -0.03 2.74 -11.51
N SER A 164 1.16 3.20 -11.85
CA SER A 164 2.23 3.39 -10.89
C SER A 164 2.31 4.84 -10.43
N LEU A 165 2.02 5.08 -9.15
CA LEU A 165 2.18 6.41 -8.54
C LEU A 165 3.65 6.86 -8.63
N ALA A 166 4.60 5.98 -8.35
CA ALA A 166 6.03 6.32 -8.41
C ALA A 166 6.47 6.81 -9.79
N LEU A 167 6.08 6.08 -10.85
CA LEU A 167 6.45 6.43 -12.22
C LEU A 167 5.72 7.70 -12.68
N THR A 168 4.45 7.87 -12.27
CA THR A 168 3.66 9.08 -12.54
C THR A 168 4.30 10.31 -11.91
N LEU A 169 4.76 10.22 -10.66
CA LEU A 169 5.44 11.32 -9.98
C LEU A 169 6.80 11.64 -10.62
N ALA A 170 7.56 10.64 -11.05
CA ALA A 170 8.82 10.86 -11.75
C ALA A 170 8.59 11.56 -13.11
N ASP A 171 7.56 11.15 -13.87
CA ASP A 171 7.17 11.82 -15.11
C ASP A 171 6.62 13.24 -14.88
N ALA A 172 6.00 13.50 -13.72
CA ALA A 172 5.62 14.85 -13.27
C ALA A 172 6.81 15.71 -12.80
N GLY A 173 8.04 15.17 -12.78
CA GLY A 173 9.25 15.93 -12.46
C GLY A 173 9.66 15.94 -10.98
N TYR A 174 9.07 15.09 -10.14
CA TYR A 174 9.51 14.92 -8.75
C TYR A 174 10.77 14.04 -8.65
N ASP A 175 11.56 14.25 -7.59
CA ASP A 175 12.59 13.31 -7.16
C ASP A 175 11.95 12.26 -6.23
N VAL A 176 11.73 11.05 -6.75
CA VAL A 176 10.91 10.03 -6.08
C VAL A 176 11.79 9.04 -5.34
N TRP A 177 11.59 8.93 -4.04
CA TRP A 177 12.21 7.96 -3.16
C TRP A 177 11.20 6.90 -2.73
N LEU A 178 11.62 5.64 -2.67
CA LEU A 178 10.82 4.52 -2.22
C LEU A 178 11.44 3.95 -0.95
N GLY A 179 10.72 4.11 0.15
CA GLY A 179 11.13 3.62 1.47
C GLY A 179 11.04 2.10 1.59
N ASN A 180 11.96 1.52 2.36
CA ASN A 180 11.88 0.14 2.80
C ASN A 180 12.10 0.07 4.32
N THR A 181 11.19 -0.60 5.02
CA THR A 181 11.33 -0.82 6.46
C THR A 181 12.28 -1.97 6.77
N ARG A 182 12.94 -1.90 7.93
CA ARG A 182 13.78 -2.98 8.47
C ARG A 182 13.12 -4.36 8.38
N GLY A 183 13.93 -5.36 8.08
CA GLY A 183 13.53 -6.76 8.00
C GLY A 183 12.89 -7.17 6.67
N ASN A 184 12.37 -6.24 5.84
CA ASN A 184 11.80 -6.60 4.54
C ASN A 184 12.88 -7.09 3.55
N LYS A 185 12.46 -7.51 2.35
CA LYS A 185 13.30 -8.08 1.28
C LYS A 185 14.59 -7.28 1.01
N TYR A 186 14.52 -5.95 1.04
CA TYR A 186 15.64 -5.06 0.71
C TYR A 186 16.42 -4.58 1.95
N SER A 187 15.80 -4.59 3.13
CA SER A 187 16.36 -4.03 4.36
C SER A 187 16.59 -5.09 5.44
N CYS A 188 17.07 -6.26 5.04
CA CYS A 188 17.32 -7.41 5.91
C CYS A 188 18.79 -7.51 6.36
N LYS A 189 19.38 -6.39 6.81
CA LYS A 189 20.78 -6.31 7.26
C LYS A 189 20.92 -5.42 8.49
N HIS A 190 21.84 -5.78 9.38
CA HIS A 190 22.11 -5.04 10.61
C HIS A 190 23.62 -5.13 10.93
N ARG A 191 24.18 -4.11 11.61
CA ARG A 191 25.61 -4.02 11.95
C ARG A 191 26.08 -5.12 12.90
N LYS A 192 25.25 -5.42 13.91
CA LYS A 192 25.52 -6.40 14.98
C LYS A 192 24.84 -7.77 14.80
N TYR A 193 23.53 -7.81 14.60
CA TYR A 193 22.75 -9.07 14.59
C TYR A 193 22.54 -9.61 13.17
N LYS A 194 22.49 -10.93 13.02
CA LYS A 194 22.15 -11.60 11.75
C LYS A 194 20.65 -11.86 11.64
N PRO A 195 20.07 -11.93 10.42
CA PRO A 195 18.66 -12.25 10.23
C PRO A 195 18.19 -13.61 10.75
N ASN A 196 19.10 -14.54 11.08
CA ASN A 196 18.74 -15.80 11.71
C ASN A 196 18.68 -15.73 13.25
N GLU A 197 19.02 -14.59 13.86
CA GLU A 197 18.96 -14.36 15.31
C GLU A 197 17.64 -13.68 15.70
N GLU A 198 17.07 -14.02 16.86
CA GLU A 198 15.83 -13.40 17.34
C GLU A 198 16.00 -11.90 17.61
N LYS A 199 17.18 -11.47 18.08
CA LYS A 199 17.49 -10.05 18.33
C LYS A 199 17.39 -9.18 17.08
N PHE A 200 17.55 -9.75 15.88
CA PHE A 200 17.35 -9.03 14.63
C PHE A 200 15.87 -8.73 14.36
N TRP A 201 14.94 -9.52 14.90
CA TRP A 201 13.49 -9.37 14.68
C TRP A 201 12.76 -8.78 15.89
N ASP A 202 13.50 -8.33 16.91
CA ASP A 202 12.94 -7.73 18.11
C ASP A 202 12.63 -6.25 17.89
N PHE A 203 11.77 -5.96 16.92
CA PHE A 203 11.28 -4.62 16.62
C PHE A 203 9.76 -4.62 16.39
N SER A 204 9.12 -3.51 16.73
CA SER A 204 7.69 -3.24 16.55
C SER A 204 7.50 -1.93 15.77
N MET A 205 6.26 -1.46 15.61
CA MET A 205 5.97 -0.08 15.14
C MET A 205 6.82 0.99 15.82
N ASP A 206 7.17 0.81 17.10
CA ASP A 206 7.95 1.79 17.86
C ASP A 206 9.31 2.06 17.21
N GLN A 207 10.05 1.01 16.87
CA GLN A 207 11.35 1.16 16.23
C GLN A 207 11.22 1.66 14.79
N LEU A 208 10.16 1.28 14.07
CA LEU A 208 9.87 1.83 12.75
C LEU A 208 9.65 3.36 12.83
N ALA A 209 8.97 3.82 13.88
CA ALA A 209 8.65 5.22 14.11
C ALA A 209 9.85 6.04 14.62
N MET A 210 10.65 5.46 15.51
CA MET A 210 11.78 6.16 16.13
C MET A 210 13.00 6.27 15.20
N PHE A 211 13.19 5.32 14.29
CA PHE A 211 14.44 5.18 13.55
C PHE A 211 14.25 5.15 12.04
N ASP A 212 13.45 4.22 11.51
CA ASP A 212 13.44 3.97 10.06
C ASP A 212 13.04 5.21 9.26
N LEU A 213 11.90 5.83 9.61
CA LEU A 213 11.42 7.01 8.89
C LEU A 213 12.30 8.24 9.17
N PRO A 214 12.58 8.62 10.44
CA PRO A 214 13.43 9.78 10.72
C PRO A 214 14.82 9.71 10.08
N ASP A 215 15.53 8.58 10.21
CA ASP A 215 16.90 8.46 9.69
C ASP A 215 16.92 8.39 8.15
N SER A 216 15.85 7.87 7.51
CA SER A 216 15.69 7.91 6.06
C SER A 216 15.44 9.33 5.55
N VAL A 217 14.57 10.09 6.21
CA VAL A 217 14.32 11.50 5.86
C VAL A 217 15.60 12.32 6.02
N ASP A 218 16.31 12.17 7.14
CA ASP A 218 17.58 12.88 7.39
C ASP A 218 18.62 12.59 6.30
N TYR A 219 18.74 11.32 5.89
CA TYR A 219 19.63 10.94 4.79
C TYR A 219 19.23 11.61 3.48
N ILE A 220 17.95 11.54 3.10
CA ILE A 220 17.45 12.07 1.83
C ILE A 220 17.67 13.59 1.76
N LEU A 221 17.33 14.33 2.81
CA LEU A 221 17.51 15.79 2.84
C LEU A 221 18.98 16.18 2.76
N ASN A 222 19.85 15.47 3.48
CA ASN A 222 21.29 15.71 3.41
C ASN A 222 21.87 15.38 2.03
N PHE A 223 21.39 14.32 1.38
CA PHE A 223 21.85 13.91 0.05
C PHE A 223 21.36 14.86 -1.06
N THR A 224 20.10 15.27 -0.99
CA THR A 224 19.46 16.10 -2.03
C THR A 224 19.70 17.60 -1.83
N GLY A 225 20.01 18.04 -0.60
CA GLY A 225 20.05 19.45 -0.22
C GLY A 225 18.66 20.08 -0.07
N ALA A 226 17.59 19.30 -0.20
CA ALA A 226 16.22 19.77 -0.06
C ALA A 226 15.92 20.17 1.40
N PRO A 227 15.22 21.29 1.67
CA PRO A 227 14.94 21.71 3.05
C PRO A 227 13.88 20.85 3.76
N SER A 228 12.99 20.20 3.01
CA SER A 228 11.98 19.26 3.52
C SER A 228 11.73 18.14 2.51
N LEU A 229 10.66 17.34 2.63
CA LEU A 229 10.13 16.44 1.59
C LEU A 229 8.66 16.08 1.87
N THR A 230 7.91 15.66 0.85
CA THR A 230 6.54 15.14 1.04
C THR A 230 6.60 13.65 1.38
N TYR A 231 5.88 13.23 2.42
CA TYR A 231 5.75 11.82 2.81
C TYR A 231 4.40 11.27 2.36
N ILE A 232 4.40 10.22 1.54
CA ILE A 232 3.20 9.49 1.13
C ILE A 232 3.26 8.08 1.70
N GLY A 233 2.40 7.80 2.68
CA GLY A 233 2.31 6.49 3.32
C GLY A 233 1.12 5.70 2.80
N PHE A 234 1.26 4.38 2.69
CA PHE A 234 0.15 3.46 2.47
C PHE A 234 -0.03 2.52 3.66
N SER A 235 -1.26 2.32 4.16
CA SER A 235 -1.57 1.33 5.21
C SER A 235 -0.67 1.49 6.45
N GLN A 236 0.11 0.47 6.86
CA GLN A 236 1.10 0.61 7.94
C GLN A 236 2.11 1.74 7.72
N GLY A 237 2.45 2.09 6.48
CA GLY A 237 3.27 3.28 6.19
C GLY A 237 2.61 4.56 6.73
N THR A 238 1.28 4.67 6.70
CA THR A 238 0.59 5.79 7.35
C THR A 238 0.71 5.74 8.87
N ALA A 239 0.57 4.55 9.48
CA ALA A 239 0.73 4.36 10.92
C ALA A 239 2.14 4.76 11.38
N GLN A 240 3.15 4.39 10.61
CA GLN A 240 4.54 4.82 10.82
C GLN A 240 4.68 6.33 10.68
N GLY A 241 4.02 6.97 9.71
CA GLY A 241 3.96 8.42 9.58
C GLY A 241 3.34 9.12 10.80
N PHE A 242 2.13 8.70 11.19
CA PHE A 242 1.42 9.24 12.37
C PHE A 242 2.24 9.07 13.65
N SER A 243 2.76 7.88 13.92
CA SER A 243 3.57 7.61 15.11
C SER A 243 4.86 8.42 15.11
N SER A 244 5.64 8.42 14.03
CA SER A 244 6.91 9.16 13.93
C SER A 244 6.71 10.66 14.13
N LEU A 245 5.75 11.26 13.41
CA LEU A 245 5.46 12.69 13.50
C LEU A 245 4.93 13.06 14.88
N SER A 246 4.13 12.21 15.53
CA SER A 246 3.58 12.52 16.85
C SER A 246 4.64 12.61 17.95
N ILE A 247 5.78 11.91 17.81
CA ILE A 247 6.84 11.87 18.83
C ILE A 247 8.12 12.60 18.43
N ASN A 248 8.17 13.18 17.22
CA ASN A 248 9.38 13.81 16.70
C ASN A 248 9.11 15.23 16.17
N PRO A 249 9.25 16.27 17.01
CA PRO A 249 9.10 17.67 16.60
C PRO A 249 10.07 18.10 15.50
N SER A 250 11.27 17.51 15.44
CA SER A 250 12.23 17.83 14.36
C SER A 250 11.78 17.27 13.01
N LEU A 251 11.13 16.10 12.99
CA LEU A 251 10.61 15.50 11.76
C LEU A 251 9.46 16.33 11.18
N ASN A 252 8.62 16.93 12.04
CA ASN A 252 7.51 17.80 11.59
C ASN A 252 8.00 19.00 10.77
N LYS A 253 9.23 19.48 11.01
CA LYS A 253 9.84 20.58 10.24
C LYS A 253 10.44 20.12 8.91
N LYS A 254 10.66 18.81 8.75
CA LYS A 254 11.29 18.18 7.59
C LYS A 254 10.27 17.58 6.63
N ILE A 255 9.03 17.37 7.08
CA ILE A 255 7.93 16.90 6.23
C ILE A 255 6.95 18.05 6.02
N ASN A 256 6.90 18.57 4.78
CA ASN A 256 6.00 19.68 4.40
C ASN A 256 4.53 19.24 4.27
N LEU A 257 4.31 17.98 3.87
CA LEU A 257 2.99 17.40 3.68
C LEU A 257 3.06 15.89 3.96
N PHE A 258 2.06 15.38 4.69
CA PHE A 258 1.83 13.96 4.87
C PHE A 258 0.56 13.53 4.13
N ILE A 259 0.71 12.74 3.07
CA ILE A 259 -0.40 12.11 2.35
C ILE A 259 -0.58 10.68 2.88
N ALA A 260 -1.75 10.41 3.46
CA ALA A 260 -2.09 9.12 4.05
C ALA A 260 -3.08 8.35 3.16
N LEU A 261 -2.60 7.33 2.47
CA LEU A 261 -3.39 6.43 1.62
C LEU A 261 -3.85 5.20 2.42
N ALA A 262 -5.16 4.95 2.47
CA ALA A 262 -5.78 3.88 3.25
C ALA A 262 -5.25 3.84 4.70
N PRO A 263 -5.47 4.93 5.48
CA PRO A 263 -4.74 5.13 6.73
C PRO A 263 -5.06 4.09 7.80
N ALA A 264 -4.02 3.60 8.46
CA ALA A 264 -4.13 2.63 9.56
C ALA A 264 -3.73 3.29 10.88
N THR A 265 -4.63 3.25 11.87
CA THR A 265 -4.35 3.66 13.26
C THR A 265 -4.90 2.62 14.23
N LYS A 266 -6.23 2.57 14.36
CA LYS A 266 -6.97 1.57 15.12
C LYS A 266 -7.93 0.85 14.17
N PRO A 267 -7.56 -0.32 13.63
CA PRO A 267 -8.52 -1.15 12.92
C PRO A 267 -9.64 -1.59 13.87
N LYS A 268 -10.88 -1.64 13.38
CA LYS A 268 -12.04 -2.07 14.18
C LYS A 268 -12.00 -3.56 14.55
N GLY A 269 -11.12 -4.31 13.90
CA GLY A 269 -10.96 -5.75 14.05
C GLY A 269 -10.78 -6.40 12.68
N LEU A 270 -10.71 -7.73 12.68
CA LEU A 270 -10.78 -8.54 11.46
C LEU A 270 -12.23 -8.95 11.25
N GLU A 271 -12.69 -9.05 10.00
CA GLU A 271 -14.03 -9.56 9.68
C GLU A 271 -14.21 -11.00 10.20
N ASN A 272 -13.13 -11.77 10.20
CA ASN A 272 -13.14 -13.11 10.75
C ASN A 272 -13.21 -13.10 12.29
N GLN A 273 -14.42 -13.30 12.82
CA GLN A 273 -14.68 -13.35 14.26
C GLN A 273 -13.87 -14.43 14.99
N THR A 274 -13.45 -15.51 14.32
CA THR A 274 -12.65 -16.58 14.93
C THR A 274 -11.21 -16.12 15.18
N ILE A 275 -10.60 -15.50 14.18
CA ILE A 275 -9.23 -14.97 14.31
C ILE A 275 -9.24 -13.80 15.28
N HIS A 276 -10.26 -12.92 15.19
CA HIS A 276 -10.47 -11.84 16.14
C HIS A 276 -10.57 -12.36 17.59
N SER A 277 -11.31 -13.43 17.84
CA SER A 277 -11.45 -14.01 19.18
C SER A 277 -10.16 -14.64 19.70
N LEU A 278 -9.40 -15.36 18.84
CA LEU A 278 -8.12 -15.95 19.20
C LEU A 278 -7.09 -14.89 19.58
N VAL A 279 -7.02 -13.83 18.78
CA VAL A 279 -6.10 -12.70 18.98
C VAL A 279 -6.43 -11.91 20.24
N ASN A 280 -7.72 -11.65 20.49
CA ASN A 280 -8.17 -10.92 21.68
C ASN A 280 -7.96 -11.71 22.97
N ALA A 281 -7.84 -13.04 22.91
CA ALA A 281 -7.59 -13.88 24.07
C ALA A 281 -6.15 -13.74 24.61
N SER A 282 -5.15 -13.64 23.74
CA SER A 282 -3.77 -13.27 24.10
C SER A 282 -2.93 -13.03 22.85
N PRO A 283 -2.43 -11.80 22.63
CA PRO A 283 -1.49 -11.52 21.54
C PRO A 283 -0.21 -12.37 21.59
N GLU A 284 0.19 -12.86 22.76
CA GLU A 284 1.37 -13.72 22.94
C GLU A 284 1.21 -15.10 22.27
N VAL A 285 -0.02 -15.57 22.02
CA VAL A 285 -0.26 -16.82 21.29
C VAL A 285 0.38 -16.77 19.91
N ILE A 286 0.47 -15.59 19.29
CA ILE A 286 1.10 -15.42 17.98
C ILE A 286 2.58 -15.80 18.01
N TYR A 287 3.31 -15.55 19.11
CA TYR A 287 4.70 -16.02 19.24
C TYR A 287 4.80 -17.53 19.34
N LEU A 288 3.77 -18.21 19.86
CA LEU A 288 3.72 -19.68 19.87
C LEU A 288 3.48 -20.25 18.47
N LEU A 289 2.67 -19.57 17.65
CA LEU A 289 2.32 -20.04 16.30
C LEU A 289 3.42 -19.74 15.27
N PHE A 290 4.05 -18.55 15.36
CA PHE A 290 4.98 -18.05 14.33
C PHE A 290 6.42 -17.86 14.82
N GLY A 291 6.70 -18.13 16.09
CA GLY A 291 8.00 -17.86 16.70
C GLY A 291 8.27 -16.36 16.87
N ARG A 292 9.52 -15.99 17.17
CA ARG A 292 9.95 -14.59 17.44
C ARG A 292 10.73 -13.93 16.30
N LYS A 293 10.70 -14.51 15.09
CA LYS A 293 11.50 -14.06 13.94
C LYS A 293 10.63 -13.43 12.84
N ALA A 294 10.93 -13.73 11.58
CA ALA A 294 10.15 -13.29 10.43
C ALA A 294 8.77 -13.95 10.41
N LEU A 295 7.73 -13.13 10.26
CA LEU A 295 6.36 -13.59 10.04
C LEU A 295 6.21 -14.22 8.64
N LEU A 296 5.37 -15.26 8.54
CA LEU A 296 4.86 -15.81 7.27
C LEU A 296 5.96 -16.14 6.25
N SER A 297 7.10 -16.65 6.71
CA SER A 297 8.20 -17.08 5.84
C SER A 297 7.80 -18.18 4.85
N SER A 298 6.69 -18.89 5.10
CA SER A 298 6.06 -19.84 4.17
C SER A 298 5.53 -19.21 2.89
N VAL A 299 5.07 -17.96 2.92
CA VAL A 299 4.41 -17.34 1.77
C VAL A 299 5.36 -17.29 0.57
N ILE A 300 6.64 -16.97 0.81
CA ILE A 300 7.68 -16.95 -0.22
C ILE A 300 7.93 -18.36 -0.79
N PHE A 301 7.89 -19.39 0.06
CA PHE A 301 7.96 -20.78 -0.39
C PHE A 301 6.76 -21.14 -1.27
N TRP A 302 5.54 -20.83 -0.85
CA TRP A 302 4.33 -21.10 -1.63
C TRP A 302 4.30 -20.30 -2.94
N GLN A 303 4.75 -19.05 -2.94
CA GLN A 303 4.92 -18.22 -4.13
C GLN A 303 5.89 -18.83 -5.15
N SER A 304 6.90 -19.59 -4.70
CA SER A 304 7.87 -20.26 -5.57
C SER A 304 7.34 -21.55 -6.19
N ILE A 305 6.33 -22.17 -5.57
CA ILE A 305 5.76 -23.47 -5.98
C ILE A 305 4.47 -23.28 -6.77
N LEU A 306 3.60 -22.40 -6.32
CA LEU A 306 2.30 -22.14 -6.92
C LEU A 306 2.44 -21.35 -8.22
N THR A 307 1.56 -21.65 -9.18
CA THR A 307 1.46 -20.85 -10.40
C THR A 307 0.96 -19.43 -10.06
N PRO A 308 1.29 -18.40 -10.86
CA PRO A 308 0.84 -17.03 -10.61
C PRO A 308 -0.67 -16.89 -10.35
N TRP A 309 -1.49 -17.61 -11.12
CA TRP A 309 -2.95 -17.61 -10.98
C TRP A 309 -3.43 -18.30 -9.70
N THR A 310 -2.84 -19.43 -9.33
CA THR A 310 -3.23 -20.17 -8.12
C THR A 310 -2.80 -19.44 -6.85
N PHE A 311 -1.61 -18.84 -6.88
CA PHE A 311 -1.16 -17.95 -5.82
C PHE A 311 -2.11 -16.76 -5.70
N SER A 312 -2.50 -16.15 -6.83
CA SER A 312 -3.43 -15.02 -6.80
C SER A 312 -4.78 -15.38 -6.21
N TRP A 313 -5.34 -16.52 -6.59
CA TRP A 313 -6.58 -17.04 -6.05
C TRP A 313 -6.50 -17.31 -4.53
N ALA A 314 -5.39 -17.88 -4.06
CA ALA A 314 -5.17 -18.10 -2.64
C ALA A 314 -5.09 -16.78 -1.85
N ILE A 315 -4.47 -15.74 -2.42
CA ILE A 315 -4.46 -14.40 -1.83
C ILE A 315 -5.87 -13.80 -1.79
N ASP A 316 -6.64 -13.87 -2.89
CA ASP A 316 -8.02 -13.35 -2.91
C ASP A 316 -8.90 -14.04 -1.83
N ILE A 317 -8.81 -15.37 -1.68
CA ILE A 317 -9.51 -16.09 -0.62
C ILE A 317 -9.07 -15.61 0.77
N SER A 318 -7.77 -15.37 0.95
CA SER A 318 -7.23 -14.89 2.22
C SER A 318 -7.73 -13.48 2.54
N MET A 319 -7.76 -12.59 1.55
CA MET A 319 -8.26 -11.22 1.71
C MET A 319 -9.77 -11.20 1.99
N TRP A 320 -10.55 -11.99 1.26
CA TRP A 320 -11.97 -12.17 1.52
C TRP A 320 -12.21 -12.74 2.93
N GLY A 321 -11.48 -13.79 3.31
CA GLY A 321 -11.65 -14.46 4.60
C GLY A 321 -11.23 -13.63 5.81
N LEU A 322 -10.25 -12.73 5.66
CA LEU A 322 -9.73 -11.88 6.73
C LEU A 322 -10.45 -10.53 6.84
N PHE A 323 -10.77 -9.92 5.69
CA PHE A 323 -11.19 -8.53 5.60
C PHE A 323 -12.50 -8.31 4.84
N GLY A 324 -13.07 -9.37 4.24
CA GLY A 324 -14.30 -9.29 3.44
C GLY A 324 -14.10 -8.67 2.06
N TRP A 325 -12.86 -8.50 1.59
CA TRP A 325 -12.57 -7.84 0.32
C TRP A 325 -12.72 -8.77 -0.88
N GLU A 326 -13.32 -8.24 -1.94
CA GLU A 326 -13.56 -8.97 -3.19
C GLU A 326 -12.49 -8.68 -4.25
N SER A 327 -11.70 -7.61 -4.10
CA SER A 327 -10.61 -7.25 -5.02
C SER A 327 -11.06 -7.14 -6.48
N LYS A 328 -12.27 -6.60 -6.71
CA LYS A 328 -12.91 -6.51 -8.04
C LYS A 328 -12.25 -5.48 -8.97
N PHE A 329 -11.76 -4.37 -8.43
CA PHE A 329 -11.19 -3.26 -9.20
C PHE A 329 -9.66 -3.31 -9.29
N MET A 330 -9.08 -4.51 -9.43
CA MET A 330 -7.64 -4.68 -9.60
C MET A 330 -7.35 -5.61 -10.77
N ASN A 331 -6.53 -5.12 -11.71
CA ASN A 331 -6.11 -5.86 -12.88
C ASN A 331 -4.79 -6.60 -12.64
N SER A 332 -4.52 -7.60 -13.48
CA SER A 332 -3.26 -8.35 -13.51
C SER A 332 -2.81 -8.89 -12.14
N LYS A 333 -3.75 -9.27 -11.27
CA LYS A 333 -3.52 -9.79 -9.90
C LYS A 333 -2.48 -10.93 -9.84
N HIS A 334 -2.48 -11.78 -10.86
CA HIS A 334 -1.52 -12.87 -11.03
C HIS A 334 -0.05 -12.40 -11.13
N ILE A 335 0.19 -11.15 -11.52
CA ILE A 335 1.51 -10.51 -11.53
C ILE A 335 1.73 -9.78 -10.20
N ILE A 336 0.89 -8.79 -9.88
CA ILE A 336 1.10 -7.87 -8.75
C ILE A 336 1.12 -8.58 -7.38
N TYR A 337 0.30 -9.60 -7.15
CA TYR A 337 0.24 -10.26 -5.85
C TYR A 337 1.52 -11.01 -5.49
N ARG A 338 2.34 -11.40 -6.47
CA ARG A 338 3.68 -11.97 -6.20
C ARG A 338 4.62 -10.96 -5.54
N HIS A 339 4.32 -9.67 -5.64
CA HIS A 339 5.11 -8.58 -5.06
C HIS A 339 4.45 -7.95 -3.83
N LEU A 340 3.26 -8.45 -3.44
CA LEU A 340 2.52 -7.97 -2.27
C LEU A 340 3.24 -8.29 -0.95
N TYR A 341 3.90 -9.44 -0.86
CA TYR A 341 4.46 -9.93 0.40
C TYR A 341 5.98 -9.79 0.50
N SER A 342 6.40 -9.29 1.65
CA SER A 342 7.77 -9.17 2.14
C SER A 342 7.78 -9.48 3.65
N TYR A 343 8.97 -9.69 4.20
CA TYR A 343 9.11 -10.06 5.60
C TYR A 343 8.82 -8.88 6.55
N THR A 344 8.31 -9.20 7.73
CA THR A 344 8.28 -8.31 8.90
C THR A 344 8.48 -9.14 10.17
N ALA A 345 8.75 -8.49 11.30
CA ALA A 345 8.84 -9.17 12.58
C ALA A 345 7.47 -9.64 13.06
N VAL A 346 7.42 -10.83 13.66
CA VAL A 346 6.21 -11.29 14.40
C VAL A 346 5.83 -10.27 15.48
N LYS A 347 6.80 -9.58 16.10
CA LYS A 347 6.56 -8.52 17.08
C LYS A 347 5.73 -7.36 16.52
N CYS A 348 5.83 -7.02 15.23
CA CYS A 348 4.95 -6.03 14.59
C CYS A 348 3.49 -6.48 14.55
N VAL A 349 3.23 -7.77 14.29
CA VAL A 349 1.87 -8.35 14.29
C VAL A 349 1.28 -8.29 15.69
N VAL A 350 2.07 -8.72 16.68
CA VAL A 350 1.66 -8.68 18.08
C VAL A 350 1.34 -7.26 18.50
N HIS A 351 2.12 -6.27 18.04
CA HIS A 351 1.82 -4.86 18.26
C HIS A 351 0.45 -4.45 17.68
N TRP A 352 0.18 -4.79 16.41
CA TRP A 352 -1.14 -4.51 15.80
C TRP A 352 -2.29 -5.11 16.59
N PHE A 353 -2.12 -6.33 17.09
CA PHE A 353 -3.11 -6.98 17.92
C PHE A 353 -3.28 -6.34 19.30
N GLN A 354 -2.21 -5.84 19.91
CA GLN A 354 -2.32 -5.02 21.13
C GLN A 354 -3.09 -3.73 20.86
N ILE A 355 -2.90 -3.08 19.71
CA ILE A 355 -3.63 -1.86 19.31
C ILE A 355 -5.12 -2.16 19.10
N MET A 356 -5.45 -3.26 18.40
CA MET A 356 -6.84 -3.69 18.21
C MET A 356 -7.50 -4.02 19.56
N GLN A 357 -6.84 -4.81 20.41
CA GLN A 357 -7.38 -5.26 21.70
C GLN A 357 -7.62 -4.10 22.67
N ASN A 358 -6.74 -3.09 22.70
CA ASN A 358 -6.88 -1.92 23.57
C ASN A 358 -7.65 -0.78 22.91
N GLU A 359 -8.09 -0.96 21.66
CA GLU A 359 -8.83 0.05 20.89
C GLU A 359 -8.14 1.42 20.84
N THR A 360 -6.81 1.44 20.91
CA THR A 360 -6.03 2.67 21.09
C THR A 360 -4.74 2.56 20.30
N PHE A 361 -4.41 3.61 19.53
CA PHE A 361 -3.14 3.70 18.83
C PHE A 361 -2.02 4.02 19.82
N GLN A 362 -1.30 2.98 20.25
CA GLN A 362 -0.35 3.03 21.35
C GLN A 362 0.98 2.35 21.01
N MET A 363 1.98 2.57 21.87
CA MET A 363 3.29 1.90 21.79
C MET A 363 3.19 0.41 22.18
N TYR A 364 4.25 -0.35 21.91
CA TYR A 364 4.25 -1.77 22.19
C TYR A 364 4.24 -2.03 23.70
N ASN A 365 3.44 -3.00 24.12
CA ASN A 365 3.42 -3.45 25.50
C ASN A 365 4.34 -4.67 25.65
N ASP A 366 5.54 -4.48 26.21
CA ASP A 366 6.48 -5.57 26.54
C ASP A 366 6.04 -6.41 27.76
N SER A 367 5.00 -5.99 28.47
CA SER A 367 4.49 -6.67 29.67
C SER A 367 2.97 -6.75 29.64
N PRO A 368 2.39 -7.44 28.62
CA PRO A 368 0.96 -7.64 28.58
C PRO A 368 0.50 -8.37 29.84
N ALA A 369 -0.70 -8.05 30.28
CA ALA A 369 -1.31 -8.74 31.38
C ALA A 369 -1.51 -10.22 31.01
N VAL A 370 -1.28 -11.11 31.98
CA VAL A 370 -1.52 -12.56 31.80
C VAL A 370 -3.01 -12.84 31.57
N MET A 371 -3.89 -11.95 32.02
CA MET A 371 -5.34 -12.00 31.76
C MET A 371 -5.81 -10.78 30.96
N PRO A 372 -6.57 -10.98 29.86
CA PRO A 372 -7.22 -9.89 29.14
C PRO A 372 -8.07 -9.02 30.08
N GLY A 373 -7.98 -7.69 29.94
CA GLY A 373 -8.75 -6.72 30.73
C GLY A 373 -8.22 -6.41 32.13
N MET A 374 -7.23 -7.15 32.65
CA MET A 374 -6.56 -6.80 33.91
C MET A 374 -5.25 -6.09 33.63
N GLN A 375 -5.23 -4.77 33.45
CA GLN A 375 -3.96 -4.05 33.40
C GLN A 375 -3.13 -4.37 34.65
N LYS A 376 -1.84 -4.69 34.48
CA LYS A 376 -0.92 -4.80 35.62
C LYS A 376 -1.03 -3.49 36.41
N GLN A 377 -1.42 -3.58 37.68
CA GLN A 377 -1.53 -2.42 38.56
C GLN A 377 -0.23 -1.61 38.51
N GLY A 378 -0.33 -0.34 38.12
CA GLY A 378 0.81 0.60 38.07
C GLY A 378 1.53 0.77 36.73
N TYR A 379 1.12 0.09 35.65
CA TYR A 379 1.75 0.23 34.32
C TYR A 379 0.73 0.63 33.24
N LYS A 380 0.86 1.84 32.68
CA LYS A 380 0.06 2.33 31.55
C LYS A 380 0.95 2.51 30.32
N VAL A 381 0.59 1.83 29.24
CA VAL A 381 1.31 1.93 27.96
C VAL A 381 1.06 3.32 27.36
N PRO A 382 2.12 4.04 26.93
CA PRO A 382 1.97 5.34 26.28
C PRO A 382 1.24 5.23 24.94
N THR A 383 0.36 6.19 24.68
CA THR A 383 -0.31 6.35 23.37
C THR A 383 0.53 7.23 22.45
N TYR A 384 0.47 7.02 21.13
CA TYR A 384 1.05 7.98 20.19
C TYR A 384 0.21 9.27 20.20
N PRO A 385 0.78 10.44 20.56
CA PRO A 385 0.01 11.67 20.73
C PRO A 385 -0.23 12.38 19.39
N THR A 386 -1.07 11.79 18.52
CA THR A 386 -1.25 12.26 17.13
C THR A 386 -1.80 13.67 17.00
N SER A 387 -2.40 14.24 18.05
CA SER A 387 -2.85 15.63 18.08
C SER A 387 -1.68 16.64 18.09
N GLN A 388 -0.47 16.18 18.39
CA GLN A 388 0.75 17.00 18.39
C GLN A 388 1.40 17.11 17.00
N ILE A 389 0.88 16.42 15.99
CA ILE A 389 1.41 16.49 14.62
C ILE A 389 1.15 17.89 14.06
N GLN A 390 2.22 18.57 13.68
CA GLN A 390 2.20 19.91 13.09
C GLN A 390 2.22 19.84 11.56
N THR A 391 2.77 18.77 10.98
CA THR A 391 2.77 18.55 9.53
C THR A 391 1.33 18.49 8.98
N PRO A 392 1.00 19.28 7.93
CA PRO A 392 -0.26 19.18 7.22
C PRO A 392 -0.56 17.75 6.74
N ILE A 393 -1.79 17.27 6.95
CA ILE A 393 -2.19 15.89 6.65
C ILE A 393 -3.29 15.88 5.59
N ALA A 394 -3.10 15.12 4.52
CA ALA A 394 -4.10 14.80 3.52
C ALA A 394 -4.50 13.32 3.64
N ILE A 395 -5.80 13.02 3.62
CA ILE A 395 -6.32 11.67 3.83
C ILE A 395 -7.04 11.16 2.59
N PHE A 396 -6.68 9.95 2.15
CA PHE A 396 -7.36 9.22 1.09
C PHE A 396 -7.85 7.88 1.66
N HIS A 397 -9.16 7.62 1.61
CA HIS A 397 -9.73 6.40 2.17
C HIS A 397 -10.80 5.78 1.26
N GLY A 398 -10.92 4.45 1.32
CA GLY A 398 -11.90 3.69 0.56
C GLY A 398 -13.21 3.58 1.31
N GLY A 399 -14.33 3.60 0.60
CA GLY A 399 -15.67 3.42 1.20
C GLY A 399 -15.96 1.97 1.59
N LYS A 400 -15.28 0.99 0.97
CA LYS A 400 -15.37 -0.45 1.28
C LYS A 400 -14.17 -0.98 2.06
N ASP A 401 -13.20 -0.13 2.35
CA ASP A 401 -12.04 -0.52 3.15
C ASP A 401 -12.45 -0.68 4.63
N THR A 402 -12.19 -1.87 5.19
CA THR A 402 -12.60 -2.27 6.53
C THR A 402 -11.53 -1.96 7.58
N LEU A 403 -10.29 -1.63 7.17
CA LEU A 403 -9.19 -1.36 8.11
C LEU A 403 -9.17 0.07 8.67
N PRO A 404 -9.33 1.15 7.88
CA PRO A 404 -9.26 2.51 8.41
C PRO A 404 -10.46 2.85 9.32
N ASP A 405 -10.20 3.26 10.56
CA ASP A 405 -11.19 3.98 11.38
C ASP A 405 -11.01 5.50 11.21
N ILE A 406 -11.60 6.03 10.14
CA ILE A 406 -11.51 7.46 9.81
C ILE A 406 -12.09 8.35 10.91
N ARG A 407 -13.14 7.89 11.62
CA ARG A 407 -13.72 8.66 12.73
C ARG A 407 -12.74 8.78 13.89
N TYR A 408 -12.04 7.68 14.20
CA TYR A 408 -10.97 7.71 15.20
C TYR A 408 -9.84 8.66 14.77
N ILE A 409 -9.39 8.57 13.51
CA ILE A 409 -8.31 9.44 13.00
C ILE A 409 -8.70 10.91 13.14
N LEU A 410 -9.83 11.32 12.55
CA LEU A 410 -10.27 12.72 12.54
C LEU A 410 -10.51 13.30 13.94
N LYS A 411 -10.80 12.45 14.93
CA LYS A 411 -10.93 12.88 16.33
C LYS A 411 -9.58 13.14 17.02
N ASN A 412 -8.51 12.49 16.59
CA ASN A 412 -7.22 12.47 17.28
C ASN A 412 -6.11 13.25 16.55
N ILE A 413 -6.35 13.74 15.33
CA ILE A 413 -5.42 14.61 14.60
C ILE A 413 -5.94 16.04 14.52
N ASN A 414 -5.06 16.97 14.19
CA ASN A 414 -5.48 18.30 13.74
C ASN A 414 -6.26 18.19 12.42
N GLU A 415 -7.09 19.19 12.13
CA GLU A 415 -7.94 19.19 10.95
C GLU A 415 -7.10 18.92 9.68
N PRO A 416 -7.42 17.84 8.92
CA PRO A 416 -6.66 17.53 7.72
C PRO A 416 -6.90 18.62 6.67
N VAL A 417 -5.88 18.94 5.88
CA VAL A 417 -5.98 19.96 4.82
C VAL A 417 -6.77 19.48 3.61
N PHE A 418 -6.93 18.15 3.48
CA PHE A 418 -7.62 17.50 2.39
C PHE A 418 -8.13 16.12 2.81
N CYS A 419 -9.32 15.74 2.34
CA CYS A 419 -9.87 14.43 2.59
C CYS A 419 -10.70 13.92 1.41
N LEU A 420 -10.26 12.85 0.76
CA LEU A 420 -10.97 12.19 -0.34
C LEU A 420 -11.45 10.79 0.05
N ASN A 421 -12.74 10.55 -0.15
CA ASN A 421 -13.35 9.22 -0.03
C ASN A 421 -13.61 8.66 -1.43
N VAL A 422 -13.03 7.51 -1.75
CA VAL A 422 -13.32 6.77 -2.99
C VAL A 422 -14.21 5.58 -2.63
N GLN A 423 -15.52 5.73 -2.89
CA GLN A 423 -16.53 4.86 -2.30
C GLN A 423 -16.37 3.38 -2.69
N GLU A 424 -15.88 3.12 -3.90
CA GLU A 424 -15.72 1.79 -4.48
C GLU A 424 -14.43 1.09 -4.03
N TYR A 425 -13.47 1.83 -3.48
CA TYR A 425 -12.16 1.29 -3.14
C TYR A 425 -12.18 0.51 -1.83
N GLU A 426 -11.47 -0.62 -1.85
CA GLU A 426 -11.04 -1.35 -0.66
C GLU A 426 -9.58 -0.92 -0.37
N HIS A 427 -8.81 -1.75 0.33
CA HIS A 427 -7.50 -1.36 0.83
C HIS A 427 -6.41 -1.29 -0.26
N LEU A 428 -6.27 -2.35 -1.08
CA LEU A 428 -5.15 -2.47 -2.03
C LEU A 428 -5.33 -1.62 -3.29
N GLN A 429 -6.54 -1.09 -3.54
CA GLN A 429 -6.83 -0.27 -4.71
C GLN A 429 -6.11 1.10 -4.68
N PHE A 430 -5.61 1.55 -3.53
CA PHE A 430 -4.72 2.71 -3.47
C PHE A 430 -3.30 2.43 -3.97
N LEU A 431 -2.96 1.17 -4.24
CA LEU A 431 -1.71 0.76 -4.90
C LEU A 431 -1.96 0.35 -6.36
N TRP A 432 -3.00 -0.47 -6.60
CA TRP A 432 -3.23 -1.16 -7.88
C TRP A 432 -4.67 -1.09 -8.37
N GLY A 433 -5.43 -0.10 -7.89
CA GLY A 433 -6.83 0.07 -8.25
C GLY A 433 -6.95 0.57 -9.68
N GLU A 434 -7.88 0.00 -10.44
CA GLU A 434 -8.26 0.56 -11.73
C GLU A 434 -8.83 1.98 -11.54
N GLY A 435 -8.42 2.91 -12.40
CA GLY A 435 -8.88 4.30 -12.36
C GLY A 435 -8.18 5.17 -11.33
N GLN A 436 -7.19 4.66 -10.59
CA GLN A 436 -6.42 5.48 -9.64
C GLN A 436 -5.67 6.62 -10.35
N GLU A 437 -5.24 6.40 -11.60
CA GLU A 437 -4.62 7.38 -12.48
C GLU A 437 -5.56 8.53 -12.87
N LYS A 438 -6.88 8.29 -12.75
CA LYS A 438 -7.93 9.27 -13.07
C LYS A 438 -8.48 9.99 -11.86
N VAL A 439 -8.36 9.42 -10.66
CA VAL A 439 -9.01 9.94 -9.44
C VAL A 439 -8.00 10.27 -8.34
N VAL A 440 -7.16 9.31 -7.98
CA VAL A 440 -6.23 9.44 -6.85
C VAL A 440 -4.99 10.24 -7.26
N PHE A 441 -4.38 9.92 -8.40
CA PHE A 441 -3.13 10.54 -8.82
C PHE A 441 -3.28 12.03 -9.13
N PRO A 442 -4.33 12.52 -9.84
CA PRO A 442 -4.50 13.95 -10.07
C PRO A 442 -4.73 14.72 -8.77
N ALA A 443 -5.46 14.16 -7.80
CA ALA A 443 -5.65 14.78 -6.48
C ALA A 443 -4.32 14.89 -5.70
N ILE A 444 -3.47 13.85 -5.76
CA ILE A 444 -2.12 13.88 -5.18
C ILE A 444 -1.27 14.94 -5.89
N LEU A 445 -1.31 15.02 -7.22
CA LEU A 445 -0.54 16.02 -7.97
C LEU A 445 -0.96 17.46 -7.63
N GLY A 446 -2.26 17.72 -7.44
CA GLY A 446 -2.76 19.03 -6.99
C GLY A 446 -2.23 19.41 -5.61
N LEU A 447 -2.28 18.49 -4.66
CA LEU A 447 -1.68 18.68 -3.33
C LEU A 447 -0.17 18.91 -3.41
N LEU A 448 0.54 18.14 -4.23
CA LEU A 448 1.98 18.31 -4.38
C LEU A 448 2.34 19.65 -5.04
N SER A 449 1.55 20.17 -5.99
CA SER A 449 1.79 21.49 -6.58
C SER A 449 1.73 22.57 -5.51
N GLU A 450 0.61 22.65 -4.78
CA GLU A 450 0.41 23.62 -3.69
C GLU A 450 1.55 23.56 -2.66
N TYR A 451 1.85 22.35 -2.15
CA TYR A 451 2.83 22.18 -1.10
C TYR A 451 4.27 22.17 -1.59
N SER A 452 4.53 22.28 -2.90
CA SER A 452 5.85 22.44 -3.48
C SER A 452 6.17 23.89 -3.84
N GLU A 453 5.15 24.71 -4.14
CA GLU A 453 5.30 26.15 -4.40
C GLU A 453 5.66 26.89 -3.10
N VAL A 454 5.09 26.46 -1.96
CA VAL A 454 5.47 26.92 -0.60
C VAL A 454 6.98 26.76 -0.33
N TRP A 455 7.67 25.84 -1.02
CA TRP A 455 9.12 25.67 -0.86
C TRP A 455 9.95 26.70 -1.59
N GLN A 456 9.49 27.15 -2.75
CA GLN A 456 10.19 28.15 -3.54
C GLN A 456 10.14 29.50 -2.82
N GLU A 457 9.01 29.82 -2.18
CA GLU A 457 8.87 31.04 -1.38
C GLU A 457 9.68 31.00 -0.07
N ALA A 458 9.71 29.87 0.66
CA ALA A 458 10.39 29.77 1.95
C ALA A 458 11.93 29.71 1.86
N SER A 459 12.48 29.33 0.70
CA SER A 459 13.94 29.25 0.48
C SER A 459 14.59 30.60 0.13
N GLY A 460 13.81 31.67 -0.05
CA GLY A 460 14.30 33.03 -0.24
C GLY A 460 14.98 33.30 -1.58
N ASP A 461 14.94 32.35 -2.51
CA ASP A 461 15.51 32.51 -3.85
C ASP A 461 14.44 33.06 -4.82
N SER A 462 14.21 34.37 -4.75
CA SER A 462 13.27 35.10 -5.61
C SER A 462 13.77 35.28 -7.06
N SER A 463 14.77 34.50 -7.48
CA SER A 463 15.42 34.61 -8.79
C SER A 463 15.19 33.41 -9.71
N VAL A 464 14.45 32.40 -9.25
CA VAL A 464 13.97 31.32 -10.10
C VAL A 464 12.82 31.88 -10.94
N ASP A 465 13.08 32.00 -12.24
CA ASP A 465 12.15 32.37 -13.31
C ASP A 465 10.70 31.93 -13.00
N ASP A 466 9.74 32.87 -13.09
CA ASP A 466 8.29 32.69 -12.88
C ASP A 466 7.66 31.60 -13.78
N THR A 467 8.47 30.90 -14.56
CA THR A 467 8.14 29.62 -15.15
C THR A 467 8.22 28.54 -14.08
N VAL A 468 7.23 28.49 -13.18
CA VAL A 468 6.82 27.19 -12.61
C VAL A 468 6.51 26.33 -13.81
N VAL A 469 7.49 25.54 -14.26
CA VAL A 469 7.28 24.56 -15.33
C VAL A 469 6.18 23.68 -14.79
N ALA A 470 4.97 23.88 -15.29
CA ALA A 470 3.80 23.15 -14.85
C ALA A 470 4.22 21.68 -14.85
N ARG A 471 4.18 21.06 -13.66
CA ARG A 471 4.56 19.67 -13.47
C ARG A 471 3.48 18.80 -14.08
N THR A 472 3.46 18.78 -15.41
CA THR A 472 2.41 18.15 -16.20
C THR A 472 2.75 16.70 -16.43
N VAL A 473 1.75 15.85 -16.24
CA VAL A 473 1.77 14.48 -16.70
C VAL A 473 1.03 14.44 -18.03
N PRO A 474 1.61 13.93 -19.14
CA PRO A 474 1.01 14.05 -20.48
C PRO A 474 -0.42 13.51 -20.62
N TRP A 475 -0.84 12.61 -19.74
CA TRP A 475 -2.15 11.95 -19.76
C TRP A 475 -3.12 12.41 -18.67
N ILE A 476 -2.75 13.41 -17.86
CA ILE A 476 -3.63 14.01 -16.83
C ILE A 476 -3.73 15.51 -17.11
N THR A 477 -4.94 16.03 -17.28
CA THR A 477 -5.13 17.45 -17.57
C THR A 477 -5.09 18.30 -16.30
N ASN A 478 -4.66 19.57 -16.41
CA ASN A 478 -4.69 20.50 -15.28
C ASN A 478 -6.13 20.70 -14.76
N GLU A 479 -7.12 20.73 -15.64
CA GLU A 479 -8.54 20.80 -15.23
C GLU A 479 -8.97 19.62 -14.36
N GLN A 480 -8.48 18.41 -14.64
CA GLN A 480 -8.75 17.23 -13.81
C GLN A 480 -8.08 17.35 -12.43
N ILE A 481 -6.83 17.83 -12.41
CA ILE A 481 -6.08 18.09 -11.18
C ILE A 481 -6.85 19.09 -10.30
N ASP A 482 -7.19 20.25 -10.85
CA ASP A 482 -7.87 21.33 -10.14
C ASP A 482 -9.26 20.89 -9.63
N TYR A 483 -10.00 20.15 -10.44
CA TYR A 483 -11.31 19.62 -10.08
C TYR A 483 -11.23 18.66 -8.89
N LEU A 484 -10.35 17.65 -8.95
CA LEU A 484 -10.21 16.63 -7.92
C LEU A 484 -9.61 17.18 -6.63
N TYR A 485 -8.65 18.10 -6.76
CA TYR A 485 -8.10 18.85 -5.64
C TYR A 485 -9.20 19.68 -4.93
N THR A 486 -10.02 20.41 -5.67
CA THR A 486 -11.14 21.18 -5.11
C THR A 486 -12.19 20.26 -4.46
N LEU A 487 -12.45 19.08 -5.06
CA LEU A 487 -13.43 18.13 -4.54
C LEU A 487 -13.06 17.61 -3.14
N GLY A 488 -11.80 17.24 -2.92
CA GLY A 488 -11.39 16.75 -1.60
C GLY A 488 -11.27 17.83 -0.53
N GLN A 489 -11.06 19.10 -0.91
CA GLN A 489 -11.20 20.22 0.04
C GLN A 489 -12.65 20.40 0.53
N LYS A 490 -13.65 20.30 -0.38
CA LYS A 490 -15.07 20.39 0.00
C LYS A 490 -15.48 19.29 0.98
N SER A 491 -15.06 18.05 0.71
CA SER A 491 -15.26 16.90 1.60
C SER A 491 -14.68 17.11 3.01
N THR A 492 -13.66 17.95 3.15
CA THR A 492 -13.13 18.34 4.47
C THR A 492 -14.06 19.34 5.16
N ARG A 493 -14.49 20.40 4.45
CA ARG A 493 -15.38 21.44 4.97
C ARG A 493 -16.77 20.93 5.35
N ASP A 494 -17.27 19.93 4.63
CA ASP A 494 -18.62 19.38 4.80
C ASP A 494 -18.69 18.28 5.89
N LYS A 495 -17.57 17.92 6.54
CA LYS A 495 -17.56 16.88 7.60
C LYS A 495 -17.77 17.49 9.00
N VAL A 496 -19.05 17.73 9.37
CA VAL A 496 -19.80 17.15 10.53
C VAL A 496 -21.29 17.50 10.34
N SER A 497 -21.94 16.95 9.31
CA SER A 497 -23.40 16.79 9.34
C SER A 497 -23.74 15.31 9.17
N ASN A 498 -24.47 14.79 10.15
CA ASN A 498 -24.89 13.40 10.27
C ASN A 498 -25.73 12.95 9.07
N GLU A 499 -25.11 12.31 8.07
CA GLU A 499 -25.77 11.38 7.14
C GLU A 499 -24.71 10.62 6.31
N ILE A 500 -23.94 9.74 6.97
CA ILE A 500 -23.13 8.71 6.28
C ILE A 500 -23.91 7.39 6.34
N ILE A 501 -25.17 7.43 5.91
CA ILE A 501 -26.00 6.28 5.52
C ILE A 501 -26.96 6.83 4.46
N ASN A 502 -26.92 6.28 3.24
CA ASN A 502 -27.85 6.54 2.12
C ASN A 502 -27.58 7.69 1.11
N THR A 503 -26.37 7.79 0.58
CA THR A 503 -26.23 8.23 -0.81
C THR A 503 -25.39 7.24 -1.60
N GLY A 504 -26.08 6.27 -2.20
CA GLY A 504 -25.51 5.37 -3.18
C GLY A 504 -25.11 6.13 -4.46
N SER A 505 -23.97 5.72 -5.00
CA SER A 505 -23.73 5.50 -6.44
C SER A 505 -24.51 6.41 -7.40
N LYS A 506 -23.84 7.44 -7.90
CA LYS A 506 -24.14 8.06 -9.22
C LYS A 506 -23.01 8.92 -9.78
N VAL A 507 -22.06 9.36 -8.95
CA VAL A 507 -21.04 10.33 -9.37
C VAL A 507 -19.95 9.73 -10.27
N SER A 508 -19.65 8.43 -10.21
CA SER A 508 -18.58 7.81 -11.02
C SER A 508 -18.96 7.56 -12.49
N VAL A 509 -20.24 7.31 -12.79
CA VAL A 509 -20.70 7.06 -14.17
C VAL A 509 -21.14 8.35 -14.87
N GLU A 510 -21.76 9.29 -14.16
CA GLU A 510 -22.19 10.58 -14.75
C GLU A 510 -21.01 11.51 -15.07
N LEU A 511 -19.91 11.47 -14.31
CA LEU A 511 -18.69 12.21 -14.66
C LEU A 511 -17.95 11.57 -15.85
N ALA A 512 -17.89 10.24 -15.93
CA ALA A 512 -17.31 9.56 -17.09
C ALA A 512 -18.08 9.86 -18.39
N LEU A 513 -19.40 10.01 -18.30
CA LEU A 513 -20.26 10.38 -19.43
C LEU A 513 -20.20 11.89 -19.78
N LYS A 514 -19.89 12.77 -18.81
CA LYS A 514 -19.86 14.23 -19.02
C LYS A 514 -18.58 14.74 -19.70
N TYR A 515 -17.49 13.96 -19.69
CA TYR A 515 -16.18 14.36 -20.24
C TYR A 515 -15.74 13.60 -21.52
N GLY A 516 -16.67 12.95 -22.21
CA GLY A 516 -16.62 12.76 -23.68
C GLY A 516 -15.52 11.88 -24.29
N TYR A 517 -15.59 10.55 -24.12
CA TYR A 517 -14.80 9.60 -24.92
C TYR A 517 -15.55 8.30 -25.26
N VAL A 518 -16.59 8.38 -26.11
CA VAL A 518 -16.87 7.42 -27.20
C VAL A 518 -17.71 8.18 -28.25
N ASN A 519 -17.24 8.26 -29.50
CA ASN A 519 -18.09 8.60 -30.64
C ASN A 519 -18.87 7.32 -31.02
N PRO A 520 -20.21 7.28 -30.92
CA PRO A 520 -20.98 6.05 -31.19
C PRO A 520 -20.90 5.56 -32.63
N ASP A 521 -20.35 6.36 -33.55
CA ASP A 521 -20.35 6.11 -34.99
C ASP A 521 -19.13 5.30 -35.50
N ASP A 522 -18.13 5.00 -34.65
CA ASP A 522 -16.88 4.34 -35.09
C ASP A 522 -16.84 2.80 -34.90
N TYR A 523 -17.98 2.15 -34.67
CA TYR A 523 -18.11 0.69 -34.77
C TYR A 523 -19.41 0.28 -35.47
N GLU A 524 -19.42 0.38 -36.81
CA GLU A 524 -20.26 -0.47 -37.64
C GLU A 524 -19.65 -1.87 -37.73
N LEU A 525 -20.37 -2.88 -37.26
CA LEU A 525 -20.50 -4.19 -37.94
C LEU A 525 -21.75 -4.90 -37.42
N SER A 526 -22.76 -4.91 -38.28
CA SER A 526 -23.85 -5.88 -38.46
C SER A 526 -24.11 -6.90 -37.34
N ASP A 527 -25.34 -6.93 -36.79
CA ASP A 527 -26.37 -7.70 -37.48
C ASP A 527 -27.81 -7.40 -37.02
N SER A 528 -28.69 -7.67 -37.97
CA SER A 528 -30.13 -7.46 -38.07
C SER A 528 -31.03 -7.96 -36.92
N LYS A 529 -32.07 -7.18 -36.59
CA LYS A 529 -33.48 -7.46 -37.00
C LYS A 529 -34.52 -6.51 -36.38
N THR A 530 -35.16 -5.76 -37.27
CA THR A 530 -36.60 -5.43 -37.32
C THR A 530 -37.31 -4.77 -36.13
N GLN A 531 -37.38 -3.42 -36.21
CA GLN A 531 -38.62 -2.62 -36.43
C GLN A 531 -39.73 -2.52 -35.35
N PRO A 532 -40.56 -1.44 -35.37
CA PRO A 532 -40.44 -0.40 -34.34
C PRO A 532 -41.79 0.15 -33.81
N THR A 533 -41.71 1.32 -33.18
CA THR A 533 -42.75 2.39 -33.06
C THR A 533 -43.86 2.17 -32.04
N LYS A 534 -43.83 2.95 -30.96
CA LYS A 534 -44.31 4.35 -30.81
C LYS A 534 -45.83 4.47 -30.76
N SER A 535 -46.24 5.13 -29.69
CA SER A 535 -47.21 6.24 -29.64
C SER A 535 -48.36 5.89 -28.70
N SER A 536 -48.28 6.36 -27.46
CA SER A 536 -48.70 7.70 -27.03
C SER A 536 -50.21 7.80 -26.83
N LEU A 537 -50.52 8.40 -25.68
CA LEU A 537 -51.72 9.19 -25.42
C LEU A 537 -52.98 8.45 -24.95
N LYS A 538 -53.35 8.91 -23.75
CA LYS A 538 -54.69 9.31 -23.30
C LYS A 538 -55.49 8.30 -22.50
N LYS A 539 -55.55 8.66 -21.21
CA LYS A 539 -56.78 9.04 -20.49
C LYS A 539 -57.89 7.98 -20.46
N LYS A 540 -58.19 7.56 -19.23
CA LYS A 540 -59.42 7.84 -18.46
C LYS A 540 -60.04 6.58 -17.86
N LYS A 541 -60.33 6.74 -16.56
CA LYS A 541 -61.45 6.21 -15.77
C LYS A 541 -61.35 4.73 -15.39
N LEU A 542 -61.11 4.46 -14.11
CA LEU A 542 -62.15 4.34 -13.06
C LEU A 542 -63.12 3.19 -13.34
N LYS A 543 -62.92 2.08 -12.64
CA LYS A 543 -63.76 1.76 -11.48
C LYS A 543 -62.93 1.02 -10.44
#